data_AF-Q8SNK3-F1
#
_entry.id   AF-Q8SNK3-F1
#
_cell.length_a   1.000
_cell.length_b   1.000
_cell.length_c   1.000
_cell.angle_alpha   90.00
_cell.angle_beta   90.00
_cell.angle_gamma   90.00
#
_symmetry.space_group_name_H-M   'P 1'
#
loop_
_entity.id
_entity.type
_entity.pdbx_description
1 polymer ?
#
loop_
_entity_poly.entity_id
_entity_poly.type
_entity_poly.pdbx_seq_one_letter_code
_entity_poly.pdbx_strand_id
1 'polypeptide(L)' 'FPEFVIVGLVDEVQMFHYDSNTMKTEPKQDWMEKITDQQYWESQTQRAQGDQQVFKADIEILKQRFNQTG' A
#
# COMPACT_ATOMS: atom_id res chain seq x y z
N PHE A 1 12.86 7.33 -3.34
CA PHE A 1 11.45 7.04 -3.65
C PHE A 1 11.08 5.74 -2.94
N PRO A 2 9.88 5.57 -2.34
CA PRO A 2 9.49 4.31 -1.70
C PRO A 2 9.55 3.13 -2.69
N GLU A 3 9.93 1.94 -2.21
CA GLU A 3 9.98 0.72 -3.04
C GLU A 3 8.58 0.18 -3.37
N PHE A 4 7.58 0.52 -2.55
CA PHE A 4 6.20 0.06 -2.69
C PHE A 4 5.22 1.13 -2.23
N VAL A 5 4.13 1.29 -2.96
CA VAL A 5 3.07 2.29 -2.71
C VAL A 5 1.71 1.68 -3.02
N ILE A 6 0.71 1.96 -2.17
CA ILE A 6 -0.71 1.71 -2.45
C ILE A 6 -1.45 3.04 -2.40
N VAL A 7 -2.23 3.32 -3.45
CA VAL A 7 -3.12 4.48 -3.54
C VAL A 7 -4.53 3.99 -3.85
N GLY A 8 -5.50 4.34 -3.01
CA GLY A 8 -6.91 4.11 -3.27
C GLY A 8 -7.57 5.37 -3.82
N LEU A 9 -8.29 5.26 -4.94
CA LEU A 9 -9.02 6.38 -5.56
C LEU A 9 -10.53 6.10 -5.57
N VAL A 10 -11.33 7.13 -5.31
CA VAL A 10 -12.78 7.17 -5.59
C VAL A 10 -13.02 8.44 -6.39
N ASP A 11 -13.58 8.29 -7.59
CA ASP A 11 -13.83 9.42 -8.51
C ASP A 11 -12.60 10.34 -8.69
N GLU A 12 -11.44 9.72 -8.96
CA GLU A 12 -10.13 10.39 -9.12
C GLU A 12 -9.57 11.06 -7.85
N VAL A 13 -10.28 11.00 -6.72
CA VAL A 13 -9.85 11.55 -5.44
C VAL A 13 -9.14 10.48 -4.62
N GLN A 14 -7.93 10.79 -4.15
CA GLN A 14 -7.16 9.88 -3.29
C GLN A 14 -7.80 9.75 -1.91
N MET A 15 -8.29 8.56 -1.61
CA MET A 15 -8.98 8.23 -0.36
C MET A 15 -8.01 7.81 0.74
N PHE A 16 -6.95 7.08 0.38
CA PHE A 16 -5.89 6.64 1.31
C PHE A 16 -4.54 6.51 0.60
N HIS A 17 -3.48 6.44 1.40
CA HIS A 17 -2.10 6.21 0.97
C HIS A 17 -1.40 5.22 1.89
N TYR A 18 -0.56 4.37 1.31
CA TYR A 18 0.46 3.61 2.03
C TYR A 18 1.77 3.70 1.24
N ASP A 19 2.91 3.84 1.93
CA ASP A 19 4.22 3.64 1.32
C ASP A 19 5.19 2.90 2.24
N SER A 20 6.19 2.28 1.63
CA SER A 20 7.20 1.47 2.33
C SER A 20 8.12 2.26 3.27
N ASN A 21 8.15 3.59 3.24
CA ASN A 21 8.98 4.39 4.15
C ASN A 21 8.26 4.64 5.48
N THR A 22 6.97 4.95 5.40
CA THR A 22 6.13 5.21 6.58
C THR A 22 5.50 3.93 7.14
N MET A 23 5.33 2.90 6.29
CA MET A 23 4.74 1.61 6.60
C MET A 23 3.38 1.72 7.31
N LYS A 24 2.60 2.72 6.94
CA LYS A 24 1.30 3.04 7.54
C LYS A 24 0.29 3.39 6.45
N THR A 25 -0.93 2.85 6.59
CA THR A 25 -2.05 3.26 5.75
C THR A 25 -2.73 4.47 6.37
N GLU A 26 -2.77 5.57 5.64
CA GLU A 26 -3.33 6.84 6.10
C GLU A 26 -4.51 7.27 5.22
N PRO A 27 -5.65 7.66 5.82
CA PRO A 27 -6.69 8.36 5.08
C PRO A 27 -6.14 9.67 4.51
N LYS A 28 -6.66 10.07 3.36
CA LYS A 28 -6.32 11.34 2.70
C LYS A 28 -7.51 12.28 2.54
N GLN A 29 -8.69 11.87 3.01
CA GLN A 29 -9.92 12.66 2.98
C GLN A 29 -10.62 12.64 4.34
N ASP A 30 -11.13 13.79 4.79
CA ASP A 30 -11.84 13.93 6.07
C ASP A 30 -13.03 12.97 6.21
N TRP A 31 -13.73 12.69 5.12
CA TRP A 31 -14.89 11.81 5.14
C TRP A 31 -14.48 10.34 5.41
N MET A 32 -13.28 9.92 5.01
CA MET A 32 -12.77 8.60 5.34
C MET A 32 -12.52 8.48 6.84
N GLU A 33 -11.89 9.48 7.45
CA GLU A 33 -11.66 9.52 8.91
C GLU A 33 -12.96 9.52 9.72
N LYS A 34 -14.02 10.15 9.21
CA LYS A 34 -15.32 10.24 9.90
C LYS A 34 -16.13 8.94 9.87
N ILE A 35 -15.96 8.10 8.84
CA ILE A 35 -16.76 6.88 8.63
C ILE A 35 -16.02 5.59 9.01
N THR A 36 -14.72 5.68 9.33
CA THR A 36 -13.88 4.55 9.71
C THR A 36 -13.29 4.76 11.10
N ASP A 37 -12.90 3.68 11.77
CA ASP A 37 -12.27 3.74 13.09
C ASP A 37 -10.77 3.44 13.03
N GLN A 38 -10.08 3.63 14.16
CA GLN A 38 -8.65 3.37 14.26
C GLN A 38 -8.31 1.89 13.99
N GLN A 39 -9.14 0.96 14.46
CA GLN A 39 -8.92 -0.47 14.29
C GLN A 39 -8.97 -0.89 12.81
N TYR A 40 -9.84 -0.25 12.02
CA TYR A 40 -9.89 -0.41 10.57
C TYR A 40 -8.55 -0.05 9.93
N TRP A 41 -7.98 1.13 10.26
CA TRP A 41 -6.70 1.57 9.69
C TRP A 41 -5.51 0.74 10.16
N GLU A 42 -5.53 0.25 11.40
CA GLU A 42 -4.54 -0.71 11.89
C GLU A 42 -4.59 -2.02 11.08
N SER A 43 -5.79 -2.53 10.81
CA SER A 43 -5.98 -3.73 9.98
C SER A 43 -5.56 -3.49 8.53
N GLN A 44 -5.90 -2.33 7.93
CA GLN A 44 -5.45 -1.97 6.59
C GLN A 44 -3.93 -1.84 6.52
N THR A 45 -3.29 -1.30 7.57
CA THR A 45 -1.84 -1.18 7.66
C THR A 45 -1.18 -2.56 7.68
N GLN A 46 -1.67 -3.48 8.50
CA GLN A 46 -1.13 -4.85 8.56
C GLN A 46 -1.28 -5.59 7.23
N ARG A 47 -2.42 -5.41 6.54
CA ARG A 47 -2.64 -5.97 5.20
C ARG A 47 -1.65 -5.40 4.18
N ALA A 48 -1.51 -4.06 4.13
CA ALA A 48 -0.58 -3.41 3.23
C ALA A 48 0.89 -3.81 3.46
N GLN A 49 1.28 -4.02 4.72
CA GLN A 49 2.61 -4.56 5.06
C GLN A 49 2.79 -5.99 4.55
N GLY A 50 1.75 -6.83 4.65
CA GLY A 50 1.73 -8.17 4.06
C GLY A 50 1.86 -8.14 2.53
N ASP A 51 1.05 -7.31 1.87
CA ASP A 51 1.08 -7.12 0.41
C ASP A 51 2.45 -6.63 -0.06
N GLN A 52 3.09 -5.70 0.66
CA GLN A 52 4.45 -5.25 0.35
C GLN A 52 5.45 -6.42 0.32
N GLN A 53 5.41 -7.34 1.30
CA GLN A 53 6.32 -8.49 1.32
C GLN A 53 6.05 -9.46 0.17
N VAL A 54 4.77 -9.70 -0.15
CA VAL A 54 4.36 -10.56 -1.26
C VAL A 54 4.83 -9.97 -2.59
N PHE A 55 4.56 -8.70 -2.86
CA PHE A 55 4.97 -8.04 -4.11
C PHE A 55 6.50 -7.98 -4.26
N LYS A 56 7.24 -7.80 -3.17
CA LYS A 56 8.71 -7.85 -3.19
C LYS A 56 9.22 -9.22 -3.62
N ALA A 57 8.65 -10.30 -3.08
CA ALA A 57 9.00 -11.66 -3.49
C ALA A 57 8.59 -11.93 -4.95
N ASP A 58 7.40 -11.50 -5.35
CA ASP A 58 6.88 -11.71 -6.70
C ASP A 58 7.73 -10.99 -7.76
N ILE A 59 8.18 -9.75 -7.51
CA ILE A 59 9.06 -9.03 -8.43
C ILE A 59 10.38 -9.77 -8.62
N GLU A 60 10.99 -10.29 -7.57
CA GLU A 60 12.25 -11.06 -7.69
C GLU A 60 12.04 -12.35 -8.49
N ILE A 61 10.91 -13.04 -8.31
CA ILE A 61 10.52 -14.21 -9.12
C ILE A 61 10.31 -13.81 -10.59
N LEU A 62 9.62 -12.70 -10.85
CA LEU A 62 9.36 -12.21 -12.20
C LEU A 62 10.65 -11.81 -12.92
N LYS A 63 11.57 -11.11 -12.24
CA LYS A 63 12.88 -10.75 -12.81
C LYS A 63 13.63 -11.99 -13.29
N GLN A 64 13.68 -13.05 -12.48
CA GLN A 64 14.32 -14.31 -12.87
C GLN A 64 13.64 -14.94 -14.10
N ARG A 65 12.31 -14.99 -14.13
CA ARG A 65 11.55 -15.58 -15.26
C ARG A 65 11.72 -14.82 -16.57
N PHE A 66 11.91 -13.51 -16.49
CA PHE A 66 12.12 -12.65 -17.66
C PHE A 66 13.60 -12.41 -18.01
N ASN A 67 14.54 -13.08 -17.32
CA ASN A 67 15.98 -12.82 -17.42
C ASN A 67 16.34 -11.32 -17.27
N GLN A 68 15.58 -10.60 -16.44
CA GLN A 68 15.82 -9.20 -16.13
C GLN A 68 16.81 -9.07 -14.97
N THR A 69 17.75 -8.13 -15.11
CA THR A 69 18.72 -7.76 -14.07
C THR A 69 18.57 -6.27 -13.76
N GLY A 70 18.80 -5.90 -12.50
CA GLY A 70 18.58 -4.53 -12.00
C GLY A 70 17.65 -4.48 -10.79
#